data_AF-A0AB72V968-F1
#
_entry.id   AF-A0AB72V968-F1
#
_cell.length_a   1.000
_cell.length_b   1.000
_cell.length_c   1.000
_cell.angle_alpha   90.00
_cell.angle_beta   90.00
_cell.angle_gamma   90.00
#
_symmetry.space_group_name_H-M   'P 1'
#
loop_
_entity.id
_entity.type
_entity.pdbx_description
1 polymer ?
#
loop_
_entity_poly.entity_id
_entity_poly.type
_entity_poly.pdbx_seq_one_letter_code
_entity_poly.pdbx_strand_id
1 'polypeptide(L)'
;MPEVTVNAQQLTVLCTDILTKTGVPAADAHLVADSLVQADLWGHPSHGVLRLPWYVRRLHSGAMTTHAHVEVLNDLGAVFALDGHNGIGQILADYARKEAVTRAMMFGIGAVSVRNSNHFGTAMYYTRKAAAQGCVSILTTNASPAMAPWGGREKRIGTNPWSIAAPLRETAAVVDIANTAVARGKIYHARQTNMPIPETWAITSEGAPTTDPAEAINGVVLPMAGHKGYAISFMMDVLSGVLTGSQHSTKVHGPYDPTPPGGAGHLFIALDVAAFRDPQDFDDALSDLVGEVKSTPKAQNTEEIFYPGELEDRAHRKNSAHGISLPEKTWMELQELAIENHVVTHR
;
A
#
# COMPACT_ATOMS: atom_id res chain seq x y z
N MET A 1 -9.41 -21.75 9.38
CA MET A 1 -10.61 -21.02 9.83
C MET A 1 -11.62 -21.09 8.69
N PRO A 2 -12.93 -21.07 8.94
CA PRO A 2 -13.92 -20.99 7.87
C PRO A 2 -13.67 -19.75 6.99
N GLU A 3 -13.88 -19.92 5.68
CA GLU A 3 -13.70 -18.88 4.65
C GLU A 3 -14.98 -18.77 3.81
N VAL A 4 -15.24 -17.57 3.30
CA VAL A 4 -16.36 -17.26 2.40
C VAL A 4 -15.78 -16.74 1.09
N THR A 5 -16.23 -17.30 -0.03
CA THR A 5 -15.83 -16.84 -1.37
C THR A 5 -16.85 -15.82 -1.88
N VAL A 6 -16.37 -14.65 -2.29
CA VAL A 6 -17.21 -13.52 -2.75
C VAL A 6 -16.74 -13.05 -4.12
N ASN A 7 -17.68 -12.70 -5.01
CA ASN A 7 -17.34 -12.11 -6.30
C ASN A 7 -16.77 -10.69 -6.13
N ALA A 8 -15.69 -10.37 -6.83
CA ALA A 8 -15.02 -9.07 -6.71
C ALA A 8 -15.92 -7.88 -7.02
N GLN A 9 -16.77 -7.96 -8.06
CA GLN A 9 -17.67 -6.87 -8.41
C GLN A 9 -18.74 -6.63 -7.34
N GLN A 10 -19.30 -7.71 -6.78
CA GLN A 10 -20.27 -7.60 -5.69
C GLN A 10 -19.63 -6.98 -4.45
N LEU A 11 -18.39 -7.38 -4.14
CA LEU A 11 -17.62 -6.83 -3.04
C LEU A 11 -17.31 -5.34 -3.25
N THR A 12 -16.91 -4.94 -4.46
CA THR A 12 -16.68 -3.53 -4.79
C THR A 12 -17.95 -2.69 -4.63
N VAL A 13 -19.10 -3.19 -5.09
CA VAL A 13 -20.40 -2.50 -4.92
C VAL A 13 -20.73 -2.34 -3.44
N LEU A 14 -20.66 -3.42 -2.66
CA LEU A 14 -20.92 -3.38 -1.21
C LEU A 14 -20.02 -2.35 -0.50
N CYS A 15 -18.72 -2.37 -0.75
CA CYS A 15 -17.79 -1.42 -0.15
C CYS A 15 -18.04 0.03 -0.61
N THR A 16 -18.42 0.23 -1.87
CA THR A 16 -18.78 1.54 -2.44
C THR A 16 -20.02 2.10 -1.74
N ASP A 17 -21.05 1.27 -1.56
CA ASP A 17 -22.31 1.67 -0.93
C ASP A 17 -22.10 2.06 0.54
N ILE A 18 -21.31 1.28 1.28
CA ILE A 18 -20.94 1.59 2.68
C ILE A 18 -20.29 2.97 2.76
N LEU A 19 -19.25 3.22 1.96
CA LEU A 19 -18.52 4.50 1.99
C LEU A 19 -19.40 5.68 1.56
N THR A 20 -20.26 5.47 0.56
CA THR A 20 -21.21 6.49 0.12
C THR A 20 -22.18 6.87 1.23
N LYS A 21 -22.65 5.89 2.01
CA LYS A 21 -23.51 6.13 3.19
C LYS A 21 -22.79 6.81 4.34
N THR A 22 -21.48 6.64 4.45
CA THR A 22 -20.62 7.40 5.37
C THR A 22 -20.36 8.85 4.89
N GLY A 23 -20.92 9.26 3.74
CA GLY A 23 -20.84 10.63 3.23
C GLY A 23 -19.68 10.89 2.25
N VAL A 24 -18.97 9.86 1.82
CA VAL A 24 -17.95 9.96 0.77
C VAL A 24 -18.64 10.12 -0.59
N PRO A 25 -18.21 11.03 -1.49
CA PRO A 25 -18.76 11.12 -2.84
C PRO A 25 -18.69 9.78 -3.58
N ALA A 26 -19.73 9.43 -4.36
CA ALA A 26 -19.85 8.10 -4.95
C ALA A 26 -18.64 7.68 -5.82
N ALA A 27 -18.06 8.62 -6.58
CA ALA A 27 -16.86 8.35 -7.39
C ALA A 27 -15.63 8.05 -6.52
N ASP A 28 -15.45 8.78 -5.43
CA ASP A 28 -14.37 8.59 -4.47
C ASP A 28 -14.57 7.28 -3.68
N ALA A 29 -15.81 7.02 -3.24
CA ALA A 29 -16.18 5.77 -2.59
C ALA A 29 -15.86 4.55 -3.46
N HIS A 30 -16.17 4.64 -4.76
CA HIS A 30 -15.82 3.60 -5.72
C HIS A 30 -14.31 3.41 -5.87
N LEU A 31 -13.54 4.50 -5.97
CA LEU A 31 -12.08 4.41 -6.07
C LEU A 31 -11.46 3.74 -4.83
N VAL A 32 -11.93 4.09 -3.64
CA VAL A 32 -11.47 3.46 -2.39
C VAL A 32 -11.83 1.98 -2.40
N ALA A 33 -13.09 1.63 -2.68
CA ALA A 33 -13.54 0.24 -2.74
C ALA A 33 -12.74 -0.58 -3.75
N ASP A 34 -12.56 -0.07 -4.97
CA ASP A 34 -11.77 -0.68 -6.04
C ASP A 34 -10.33 -0.95 -5.58
N SER A 35 -9.67 0.02 -4.93
CA SER A 35 -8.31 -0.17 -4.43
C SER A 35 -8.18 -1.29 -3.37
N LEU A 36 -9.19 -1.45 -2.51
CA LEU A 36 -9.20 -2.49 -1.48
C LEU A 36 -9.46 -3.86 -2.09
N VAL A 37 -10.49 -3.97 -2.93
CA VAL A 37 -10.83 -5.23 -3.61
C VAL A 37 -9.69 -5.66 -4.53
N GLN A 38 -9.04 -4.72 -5.21
CA GLN A 38 -7.90 -5.01 -6.06
C GLN A 38 -6.69 -5.54 -5.26
N ALA A 39 -6.47 -5.04 -4.03
CA ALA A 39 -5.45 -5.60 -3.14
C ALA A 39 -5.76 -7.07 -2.78
N ASP A 40 -7.03 -7.41 -2.51
CA ASP A 40 -7.45 -8.80 -2.29
C ASP A 40 -7.28 -9.66 -3.55
N LEU A 41 -7.63 -9.13 -4.73
CA LEU A 41 -7.41 -9.82 -6.01
C LEU A 41 -5.92 -10.14 -6.22
N TRP A 42 -5.01 -9.23 -5.88
CA TRP A 42 -3.57 -9.46 -5.93
C TRP A 42 -3.02 -10.38 -4.83
N GLY A 43 -3.87 -10.86 -3.92
CA GLY A 43 -3.44 -11.74 -2.82
C GLY A 43 -2.81 -11.00 -1.64
N HIS A 44 -3.12 -9.71 -1.47
CA HIS A 44 -2.63 -8.85 -0.39
C HIS A 44 -3.75 -8.42 0.59
N PRO A 45 -4.43 -9.36 1.27
CA PRO A 45 -5.60 -9.06 2.12
C PRO A 45 -5.26 -8.17 3.33
N SER A 46 -3.97 -8.05 3.67
CA SER A 46 -3.51 -7.11 4.68
C SER A 46 -3.75 -5.64 4.33
N HIS A 47 -4.04 -5.31 3.07
CA HIS A 47 -4.40 -3.97 2.59
C HIS A 47 -5.73 -3.96 1.83
N GLY A 48 -6.47 -5.07 1.84
CA GLY A 48 -7.76 -5.22 1.16
C GLY A 48 -8.97 -4.80 2.01
N VAL A 49 -10.14 -5.39 1.74
CA VAL A 49 -11.42 -5.01 2.36
C VAL A 49 -11.46 -5.19 3.87
N LEU A 50 -10.56 -6.01 4.43
CA LEU A 50 -10.29 -6.09 5.86
C LEU A 50 -10.04 -4.70 6.51
N ARG A 51 -9.62 -3.70 5.73
CA ARG A 51 -9.33 -2.34 6.20
C ARG A 51 -10.53 -1.41 6.15
N LEU A 52 -11.62 -1.79 5.50
CA LEU A 52 -12.80 -0.92 5.38
C LEU A 52 -13.34 -0.41 6.73
N PRO A 53 -13.46 -1.24 7.79
CA PRO A 53 -13.91 -0.76 9.10
C PRO A 53 -12.99 0.31 9.71
N TRP A 54 -11.69 0.29 9.40
CA TRP A 54 -10.75 1.30 9.90
C TRP A 54 -11.03 2.67 9.27
N TYR A 55 -11.25 2.68 7.95
CA TYR A 55 -11.57 3.90 7.22
C TYR A 55 -12.90 4.50 7.67
N VAL A 56 -13.97 3.69 7.79
CA VAL A 56 -15.28 4.17 8.23
C VAL A 56 -15.21 4.78 9.64
N ARG A 57 -14.50 4.14 10.58
CA ARG A 57 -14.33 4.72 11.93
C ARG A 57 -13.56 6.05 11.92
N ARG A 58 -12.57 6.22 11.04
CA ARG A 58 -11.82 7.47 10.90
C ARG A 58 -12.62 8.57 10.21
N LEU A 59 -13.53 8.21 9.31
CA LEU A 59 -14.48 9.15 8.73
C LEU A 59 -15.49 9.63 9.79
N HIS A 60 -16.04 8.71 10.59
CA HIS A 60 -16.96 9.04 11.67
C HIS A 60 -16.34 9.91 12.78
N SER A 61 -15.06 9.72 13.10
CA SER A 61 -14.36 10.53 14.10
C SER A 61 -13.93 11.91 13.59
N GLY A 62 -13.94 12.13 12.27
CA GLY A 62 -13.37 13.33 11.64
C GLY A 62 -11.84 13.32 11.51
N ALA A 63 -11.16 12.22 11.87
CA ALA A 63 -9.71 12.07 11.66
C ALA A 63 -9.33 11.98 10.17
N MET A 64 -10.31 11.62 9.34
CA MET A 64 -10.23 11.59 7.89
C MET A 64 -11.45 12.31 7.31
N THR A 65 -11.27 13.20 6.35
CA THR A 65 -12.38 13.96 5.76
C THR A 65 -13.05 13.15 4.65
N THR A 66 -14.39 13.23 4.58
CA THR A 66 -15.19 12.56 3.52
C THR A 66 -14.99 13.20 2.15
N HIS A 67 -14.67 14.48 2.12
CA HIS A 67 -14.39 15.26 0.91
C HIS A 67 -12.91 15.63 0.90
N ALA A 68 -12.15 15.03 -0.02
CA ALA A 68 -10.77 15.42 -0.25
C ALA A 68 -10.75 16.79 -0.95
N HIS A 69 -10.47 17.85 -0.18
CA HIS A 69 -10.15 19.16 -0.73
C HIS A 69 -8.64 19.23 -0.94
N VAL A 70 -8.22 19.55 -2.17
CA VAL A 70 -6.80 19.69 -2.52
C VAL A 70 -6.46 21.18 -2.57
N GLU A 71 -5.55 21.63 -1.72
CA GLU A 71 -4.92 22.95 -1.82
C GLU A 71 -3.59 22.82 -2.58
N VAL A 72 -3.44 23.60 -3.66
CA VAL A 72 -2.17 23.67 -4.39
C VAL A 72 -1.20 24.55 -3.62
N LEU A 73 -0.09 23.96 -3.19
CA LEU A 73 0.98 24.66 -2.48
C LEU A 73 2.02 25.21 -3.45
N ASN A 74 2.27 24.47 -4.53
CA ASN A 74 3.24 24.86 -5.56
C ASN A 74 2.95 24.15 -6.88
N ASP A 75 3.20 24.83 -7.99
CA ASP A 75 3.07 24.30 -9.35
C ASP A 75 4.19 24.85 -10.23
N LEU A 76 5.24 24.06 -10.43
CA LEU A 76 6.49 24.45 -11.11
C LEU A 76 6.78 23.52 -12.28
N GLY A 77 5.83 23.40 -13.21
CA GLY A 77 5.99 22.57 -14.41
C GLY A 77 6.03 21.09 -14.03
N ALA A 78 7.20 20.45 -14.10
CA ALA A 78 7.39 19.03 -13.76
C ALA A 78 7.14 18.71 -12.28
N VAL A 79 7.13 19.71 -11.39
CA VAL A 79 6.96 19.52 -9.94
C VAL A 79 5.66 20.15 -9.46
N PHE A 80 4.88 19.41 -8.67
CA PHE A 80 3.64 19.86 -8.04
C PHE A 80 3.63 19.52 -6.55
N ALA A 81 3.09 20.40 -5.73
CA ALA A 81 2.93 20.15 -4.30
C ALA A 81 1.52 20.52 -3.86
N LEU A 82 0.92 19.64 -3.06
CA LEU A 82 -0.44 19.83 -2.58
C LEU A 82 -0.60 19.48 -1.09
N ASP A 83 -1.57 20.12 -0.44
CA ASP A 83 -2.08 19.73 0.87
C ASP A 83 -3.43 19.02 0.70
N GLY A 84 -3.55 17.84 1.31
CA GLY A 84 -4.75 17.01 1.26
C GLY A 84 -5.71 17.23 2.43
N HIS A 85 -5.37 18.08 3.40
CA HIS A 85 -6.20 18.43 4.57
C HIS A 85 -6.85 17.23 5.27
N ASN A 86 -6.08 16.15 5.48
CA ASN A 86 -6.52 14.89 6.07
C ASN A 86 -7.59 14.16 5.25
N GLY A 87 -7.60 14.34 3.93
CA GLY A 87 -8.40 13.57 3.00
C GLY A 87 -8.09 12.07 3.01
N ILE A 88 -8.97 11.31 2.36
CA ILE A 88 -8.79 9.88 2.18
C ILE A 88 -7.51 9.62 1.38
N GLY A 89 -6.62 8.77 1.92
CA GLY A 89 -5.30 8.53 1.37
C GLY A 89 -5.35 8.04 -0.08
N GLN A 90 -6.31 7.17 -0.39
CA GLN A 90 -6.50 6.62 -1.73
C GLN A 90 -6.81 7.69 -2.77
N ILE A 91 -7.68 8.63 -2.41
CA ILE A 91 -8.10 9.71 -3.30
C ILE A 91 -6.93 10.65 -3.56
N LEU A 92 -6.20 11.03 -2.51
CA LEU A 92 -5.03 11.90 -2.61
C LEU A 92 -3.88 11.24 -3.39
N ALA A 93 -3.68 9.94 -3.24
CA ALA A 93 -2.68 9.18 -4.00
C ALA A 93 -3.04 9.08 -5.50
N ASP A 94 -4.31 8.82 -5.85
CA ASP A 94 -4.73 8.80 -7.25
C ASP A 94 -4.74 10.20 -7.87
N TYR A 95 -5.07 11.24 -7.11
CA TYR A 95 -4.90 12.62 -7.54
C TYR A 95 -3.44 12.91 -7.89
N ALA A 96 -2.51 12.61 -6.96
CA ALA A 96 -1.08 12.80 -7.18
C ALA A 96 -0.55 12.00 -8.37
N ARG A 97 -1.02 10.76 -8.55
CA ARG A 97 -0.70 9.92 -9.71
C ARG A 97 -1.15 10.58 -11.03
N LYS A 98 -2.40 11.02 -11.13
CA LYS A 98 -2.92 11.69 -12.33
C LYS A 98 -2.10 12.93 -12.66
N GLU A 99 -1.79 13.73 -11.64
CA GLU A 99 -1.04 14.98 -11.79
C GLU A 99 0.42 14.75 -12.20
N ALA A 100 1.04 13.68 -11.67
CA ALA A 100 2.37 13.25 -12.04
C ALA A 100 2.41 12.73 -13.48
N VAL A 101 1.44 11.91 -13.90
CA VAL A 101 1.37 11.40 -15.28
C VAL A 101 1.16 12.54 -16.26
N THR A 102 0.22 13.46 -16.00
CA THR A 102 0.00 14.64 -16.86
C THR A 102 1.29 15.44 -17.06
N ARG A 103 2.07 15.66 -15.99
CA ARG A 103 3.36 16.36 -16.07
C ARG A 103 4.44 15.55 -16.77
N ALA A 104 4.50 14.24 -16.54
CA ALA A 104 5.45 13.37 -17.23
C ALA A 104 5.25 13.44 -18.75
N MET A 105 4.01 13.44 -19.22
CA MET A 105 3.69 13.60 -20.64
C MET A 105 4.11 14.95 -21.24
N MET A 106 4.18 16.00 -20.41
CA MET A 106 4.56 17.35 -20.85
C MET A 106 6.06 17.61 -20.75
N PHE A 107 6.72 17.05 -19.74
CA PHE A 107 8.07 17.43 -19.32
C PHE A 107 9.05 16.24 -19.25
N GLY A 108 8.61 15.04 -19.61
CA GLY A 108 9.34 13.76 -19.46
C GLY A 108 9.32 13.21 -18.03
N ILE A 109 9.08 14.05 -17.03
CA ILE A 109 8.96 13.69 -15.61
C ILE A 109 7.86 14.50 -14.93
N GLY A 110 7.12 13.86 -14.02
CA GLY A 110 6.22 14.52 -13.09
C GLY A 110 6.49 14.05 -11.67
N ALA A 111 6.71 14.97 -10.73
CA ALA A 111 6.90 14.69 -9.32
C ALA A 111 5.86 15.45 -8.49
N VAL A 112 5.10 14.72 -7.68
CA VAL A 112 3.97 15.27 -6.92
C VAL A 112 4.08 14.89 -5.45
N SER A 113 4.27 15.90 -4.59
CA SER A 113 4.28 15.72 -3.14
C SER A 113 2.90 15.99 -2.53
N VAL A 114 2.45 15.08 -1.65
CA VAL A 114 1.19 15.18 -0.93
C VAL A 114 1.47 15.40 0.55
N ARG A 115 1.00 16.54 1.08
CA ARG A 115 1.03 16.90 2.50
C ARG A 115 -0.30 16.52 3.18
N ASN A 116 -0.25 16.18 4.46
CA ASN A 116 -1.41 15.90 5.33
C ASN A 116 -2.43 14.93 4.73
N SER A 117 -2.01 13.71 4.48
CA SER A 117 -2.83 12.61 3.98
C SER A 117 -3.10 11.55 5.06
N ASN A 118 -3.77 10.47 4.65
CA ASN A 118 -4.04 9.27 5.45
C ASN A 118 -3.49 8.01 4.74
N HIS A 119 -3.68 6.86 5.38
CA HIS A 119 -3.34 5.55 4.81
C HIS A 119 -4.08 5.31 3.48
N PHE A 120 -3.37 4.81 2.46
CA PHE A 120 -3.88 4.68 1.09
C PHE A 120 -4.02 3.23 0.57
N GLY A 121 -3.83 2.22 1.44
CA GLY A 121 -3.80 0.81 1.02
C GLY A 121 -2.45 0.39 0.42
N THR A 122 -2.49 -0.38 -0.67
CA THR A 122 -1.32 -0.88 -1.38
C THR A 122 -0.80 0.17 -2.38
N ALA A 123 0.51 0.42 -2.39
CA ALA A 123 1.09 1.44 -3.25
C ALA A 123 1.09 1.01 -4.73
N MET A 124 1.18 -0.30 -5.01
CA MET A 124 1.13 -0.78 -6.39
C MET A 124 -0.18 -0.48 -7.12
N TYR A 125 -1.27 -0.22 -6.40
CA TYR A 125 -2.52 0.20 -7.04
C TYR A 125 -2.34 1.44 -7.92
N TYR A 126 -1.59 2.43 -7.40
CA TYR A 126 -1.36 3.69 -8.09
C TYR A 126 -0.21 3.59 -9.10
N THR A 127 0.89 2.91 -8.75
CA THR A 127 2.05 2.80 -9.66
C THR A 127 1.71 1.96 -10.88
N ARG A 128 0.98 0.84 -10.74
CA ARG A 128 0.53 0.04 -11.91
C ARG A 128 -0.41 0.83 -12.83
N LYS A 129 -1.28 1.69 -12.27
CA LYS A 129 -2.14 2.57 -13.08
C LYS A 129 -1.33 3.60 -13.88
N ALA A 130 -0.23 4.12 -13.34
CA ALA A 130 0.68 4.98 -14.10
C ALA A 130 1.50 4.19 -15.13
N ALA A 131 1.91 2.95 -14.81
CA ALA A 131 2.56 2.05 -15.76
C ALA A 131 1.68 1.75 -16.97
N ALA A 132 0.39 1.45 -16.75
CA ALA A 132 -0.58 1.28 -17.84
C ALA A 132 -0.77 2.54 -18.71
N GLN A 133 -0.30 3.71 -18.25
CA GLN A 133 -0.30 4.97 -19.00
C GLN A 133 1.06 5.28 -19.63
N GLY A 134 1.97 4.31 -19.73
CA GLY A 134 3.27 4.48 -20.38
C GLY A 134 4.37 5.08 -19.50
N CYS A 135 4.16 5.17 -18.18
CA CYS A 135 5.14 5.74 -17.25
C CYS A 135 5.84 4.68 -16.40
N VAL A 136 7.16 4.78 -16.23
CA VAL A 136 7.79 4.20 -15.04
C VAL A 136 7.38 5.07 -13.84
N SER A 137 6.90 4.46 -12.76
CA SER A 137 6.36 5.21 -11.63
C SER A 137 6.92 4.75 -10.29
N ILE A 138 7.04 5.70 -9.37
CA ILE A 138 7.56 5.51 -8.01
C ILE A 138 6.56 6.16 -7.05
N LEU A 139 6.14 5.43 -6.02
CA LEU A 139 5.31 5.97 -4.95
C LEU A 139 5.93 5.62 -3.61
N THR A 140 6.17 6.63 -2.77
CA THR A 140 6.65 6.47 -1.40
C THR A 140 5.63 7.04 -0.41
N THR A 141 5.54 6.43 0.76
CA THR A 141 4.77 6.98 1.89
C THR A 141 5.48 6.71 3.21
N ASN A 142 5.19 7.52 4.23
CA ASN A 142 5.58 7.22 5.60
C ASN A 142 4.39 6.72 6.42
N ALA A 143 4.68 5.99 7.50
CA ALA A 143 3.67 5.34 8.31
C ALA A 143 3.95 5.52 9.80
N SER A 144 2.96 5.21 10.63
CA SER A 144 3.12 5.24 12.09
C SER A 144 4.26 4.32 12.55
N PRO A 145 4.96 4.66 13.64
CA PRO A 145 6.13 3.90 14.10
C PRO A 145 5.86 2.41 14.29
N ALA A 146 6.68 1.59 13.66
CA ALA A 146 6.60 0.13 13.73
C ALA A 146 7.94 -0.51 14.11
N MET A 147 9.05 0.16 13.77
CA MET A 147 10.42 -0.34 13.90
C MET A 147 11.28 0.61 14.72
N ALA A 148 12.34 0.06 15.29
CA ALA A 148 13.41 0.87 15.88
C ALA A 148 14.41 1.31 14.82
N PRO A 149 15.05 2.49 14.99
CA PRO A 149 16.28 2.81 14.29
C PRO A 149 17.31 1.71 14.52
N TRP A 150 18.22 1.47 13.57
CA TRP A 150 19.23 0.42 13.74
C TRP A 150 20.06 0.67 15.01
N GLY A 151 20.11 -0.32 15.91
CA GLY A 151 20.73 -0.21 17.24
C GLY A 151 19.85 0.36 18.35
N GLY A 152 18.63 0.81 18.03
CA GLY A 152 17.62 1.24 19.00
C GLY A 152 16.67 0.11 19.43
N ARG A 153 15.88 0.37 20.47
CA ARG A 153 14.87 -0.56 21.01
C ARG A 153 13.45 0.01 21.10
N GLU A 154 13.24 1.22 20.60
CA GLU A 154 11.95 1.91 20.64
C GLU A 154 11.42 2.15 19.22
N LYS A 155 10.10 2.01 19.05
CA LYS A 155 9.43 2.28 17.77
C LYS A 155 9.52 3.77 17.44
N ARG A 156 10.34 4.13 16.46
CA ARG A 156 10.50 5.51 15.98
C ARG A 156 10.34 5.65 14.47
N ILE A 157 10.51 4.56 13.72
CA ILE A 157 10.45 4.57 12.26
C ILE A 157 9.25 3.75 11.81
N GLY A 158 8.48 4.26 10.85
CA GLY A 158 7.36 3.52 10.28
C GLY A 158 7.80 2.35 9.42
N THR A 159 6.83 1.57 8.93
CA THR A 159 7.09 0.55 7.89
C THR A 159 7.49 1.19 6.56
N ASN A 160 7.13 2.46 6.37
CA ASN A 160 7.41 3.39 5.27
C ASN A 160 7.55 2.69 3.91
N PRO A 161 6.47 2.09 3.38
CA PRO A 161 6.53 1.32 2.16
C PRO A 161 6.78 2.19 0.93
N TRP A 162 7.24 1.54 -0.14
CA TRP A 162 7.43 2.15 -1.44
C TRP A 162 7.15 1.13 -2.55
N SER A 163 6.72 1.66 -3.69
CA SER A 163 6.47 0.87 -4.89
C SER A 163 7.14 1.51 -6.10
N ILE A 164 7.64 0.66 -7.00
CA ILE A 164 8.07 1.04 -8.34
C ILE A 164 7.39 0.12 -9.33
N ALA A 165 6.78 0.67 -10.37
CA ALA A 165 6.19 -0.09 -11.47
C ALA A 165 6.69 0.42 -12.82
N ALA A 166 6.97 -0.51 -13.73
CA ALA A 166 7.29 -0.25 -15.13
C ALA A 166 6.31 -0.99 -16.05
N PRO A 167 5.88 -0.39 -17.18
CA PRO A 167 5.02 -1.06 -18.14
C PRO A 167 5.70 -2.30 -18.70
N LEU A 168 4.97 -3.42 -18.77
CA LEU A 168 5.42 -4.66 -19.37
C LEU A 168 4.25 -5.32 -20.09
N ARG A 169 4.20 -5.23 -21.42
CA ARG A 169 3.09 -5.71 -22.26
C ARG A 169 1.74 -5.18 -21.73
N GLU A 170 0.80 -6.08 -21.43
CA GLU A 170 -0.50 -5.74 -20.83
C GLU A 170 -0.49 -5.72 -19.29
N THR A 171 0.67 -5.91 -18.65
CA THR A 171 0.83 -5.88 -17.20
C THR A 171 1.90 -4.86 -16.77
N ALA A 172 2.61 -5.13 -15.68
CA ALA A 172 3.70 -4.30 -15.19
C ALA A 172 4.66 -5.15 -14.36
N ALA A 173 5.96 -4.92 -14.54
CA ALA A 173 6.95 -5.33 -13.56
C ALA A 173 6.85 -4.38 -12.36
N VAL A 174 6.54 -4.90 -11.16
CA VAL A 174 6.25 -4.07 -10.00
C VAL A 174 6.85 -4.63 -8.71
N VAL A 175 7.51 -3.76 -7.95
CA VAL A 175 7.85 -4.01 -6.55
C VAL A 175 6.93 -3.15 -5.68
N ASP A 176 6.39 -3.72 -4.61
CA ASP A 176 5.65 -3.01 -3.56
C ASP A 176 6.01 -3.65 -2.21
N ILE A 177 6.83 -2.96 -1.42
CA ILE A 177 7.41 -3.53 -0.20
C ILE A 177 7.34 -2.57 0.97
N ALA A 178 7.12 -3.14 2.16
CA ALA A 178 7.40 -2.50 3.43
C ALA A 178 8.84 -2.79 3.86
N ASN A 179 9.44 -1.89 4.65
CA ASN A 179 10.83 -2.03 5.08
C ASN A 179 11.01 -2.86 6.37
N THR A 180 9.98 -3.60 6.80
CA THR A 180 10.03 -4.53 7.94
C THR A 180 10.52 -5.90 7.52
N ALA A 181 11.28 -6.58 8.39
CA ALA A 181 11.74 -7.97 8.18
C ALA A 181 10.57 -8.93 7.97
N VAL A 182 9.42 -8.65 8.58
CA VAL A 182 8.22 -9.47 8.44
C VAL A 182 6.95 -8.63 8.60
N ALA A 183 5.87 -9.04 7.92
CA ALA A 183 4.53 -8.55 8.22
C ALA A 183 4.09 -8.99 9.63
N ARG A 184 3.55 -8.06 10.42
CA ARG A 184 3.09 -8.33 11.80
C ARG A 184 2.06 -9.47 11.88
N GLY A 185 1.24 -9.66 10.84
CA GLY A 185 0.30 -10.77 10.73
C GLY A 185 0.94 -12.15 10.84
N LYS A 186 2.18 -12.33 10.34
CA LYS A 186 2.91 -13.60 10.44
C LYS A 186 3.34 -13.90 11.89
N ILE A 187 3.64 -12.87 12.68
CA ILE A 187 3.94 -13.00 14.11
C ILE A 187 2.66 -13.40 14.88
N TYR A 188 1.52 -12.77 14.57
CA TYR A 188 0.24 -13.17 15.15
C TYR A 188 -0.15 -14.61 14.78
N HIS A 189 0.09 -15.02 13.53
CA HIS A 189 -0.14 -16.40 13.11
C HIS A 189 0.75 -17.39 13.88
N ALA A 190 2.05 -17.12 13.99
CA ALA A 190 2.98 -17.94 14.77
C ALA A 190 2.54 -18.08 16.23
N ARG A 191 2.03 -17.00 16.85
CA ARG A 191 1.42 -17.05 18.19
C ARG A 191 0.18 -17.95 18.24
N GLN A 192 -0.70 -17.87 17.25
CA GLN A 192 -1.93 -18.69 17.20
C GLN A 192 -1.62 -20.18 16.99
N THR A 193 -0.54 -20.49 16.28
CA THR A 193 -0.12 -21.87 15.98
C THR A 193 0.95 -22.40 16.94
N ASN A 194 1.32 -21.65 17.98
CA ASN A 194 2.41 -21.98 18.92
C ASN A 194 3.74 -22.34 18.23
N MET A 195 4.04 -21.66 17.13
CA MET A 195 5.29 -21.84 16.39
C MET A 195 6.30 -20.74 16.75
N PRO A 196 7.59 -21.05 16.88
CA PRO A 196 8.62 -20.03 17.06
C PRO A 196 8.75 -19.17 15.80
N ILE A 197 9.24 -17.94 15.97
CA ILE A 197 9.64 -17.06 14.87
C ILE A 197 11.17 -17.02 14.73
N PRO A 198 11.72 -16.67 13.57
CA PRO A 198 13.14 -16.36 13.43
C PRO A 198 13.57 -15.21 14.35
N GLU A 199 14.74 -15.32 14.97
CA GLU A 199 15.33 -14.28 15.84
C GLU A 199 15.62 -12.96 15.09
N THR A 200 15.60 -12.98 13.76
CA THR A 200 15.79 -11.82 12.89
C THR A 200 14.52 -10.99 12.70
N TRP A 201 13.37 -11.44 13.20
CA TRP A 201 12.10 -10.75 13.00
C TRP A 201 11.85 -9.65 14.02
N ALA A 202 12.25 -9.85 15.28
CA ALA A 202 11.90 -8.94 16.36
C ALA A 202 12.88 -8.99 17.53
N ILE A 203 12.85 -7.92 18.33
CA ILE A 203 13.49 -7.82 19.63
C ILE A 203 12.44 -7.63 20.73
N THR A 204 12.75 -8.07 21.95
CA THR A 204 11.95 -7.82 23.16
C THR A 204 11.90 -6.34 23.51
N SER A 205 11.10 -5.96 24.52
CA SER A 205 11.07 -4.59 25.04
C SER A 205 12.44 -4.12 25.59
N GLU A 206 13.27 -5.05 26.04
CA GLU A 206 14.64 -4.74 26.51
C GLU A 206 15.66 -4.65 25.38
N GLY A 207 15.31 -5.12 24.18
CA GLY A 207 16.16 -5.06 22.98
C GLY A 207 16.93 -6.35 22.67
N ALA A 208 16.65 -7.47 23.35
CA ALA A 208 17.23 -8.76 23.03
C ALA A 208 16.48 -9.40 21.83
N PRO A 209 17.14 -10.08 20.88
CA PRO A 209 16.47 -10.90 19.87
C PRO A 209 15.52 -11.92 20.51
N THR A 210 14.38 -12.21 19.88
CA THR A 210 13.42 -13.19 20.39
C THR A 210 12.88 -14.10 19.30
N THR A 211 12.66 -15.36 19.66
CA THR A 211 11.93 -16.34 18.85
C THR A 211 10.51 -16.58 19.36
N ASP A 212 10.12 -15.94 20.47
CA ASP A 212 8.78 -16.03 21.04
C ASP A 212 7.86 -14.98 20.37
N PRO A 213 6.79 -15.42 19.67
CA PRO A 213 5.88 -14.49 19.02
C PRO A 213 5.09 -13.61 20.01
N ALA A 214 4.89 -14.03 21.26
CA ALA A 214 4.25 -13.20 22.30
C ALA A 214 5.16 -12.05 22.73
N GLU A 215 6.45 -12.33 22.96
CA GLU A 215 7.44 -11.27 23.23
C GLU A 215 7.60 -10.34 22.03
N ALA A 216 7.63 -10.87 20.81
CA ALA A 216 7.74 -10.09 19.59
C ALA A 216 6.55 -9.12 19.37
N ILE A 217 5.33 -9.53 19.74
CA ILE A 217 4.14 -8.66 19.65
C ILE A 217 4.25 -7.45 20.57
N ASN A 218 4.82 -7.66 21.77
CA ASN A 218 5.03 -6.63 22.78
C ASN A 218 6.29 -5.80 22.51
N GLY A 219 7.28 -6.39 21.84
CA GLY A 219 8.54 -5.78 21.46
C GLY A 219 8.48 -4.98 20.15
N VAL A 220 9.58 -5.04 19.40
CA VAL A 220 9.80 -4.24 18.19
C VAL A 220 10.16 -5.13 17.01
N VAL A 221 9.46 -4.93 15.90
CA VAL A 221 9.77 -5.61 14.62
C VAL A 221 11.01 -4.97 14.02
N LEU A 222 11.95 -5.80 13.55
CA LEU A 222 13.20 -5.34 12.97
C LEU A 222 13.03 -4.93 11.50
N PRO A 223 13.89 -4.03 10.98
CA PRO A 223 13.93 -3.70 9.56
C PRO A 223 14.44 -4.86 8.70
N MET A 224 13.96 -4.95 7.46
CA MET A 224 14.48 -5.90 6.48
C MET A 224 15.97 -5.66 6.24
N ALA A 225 16.76 -6.72 6.05
CA ALA A 225 18.21 -6.60 5.82
C ALA A 225 18.96 -5.72 6.86
N GLY A 226 18.43 -5.63 8.10
CA GLY A 226 19.02 -4.88 9.20
C GLY A 226 19.21 -3.38 8.90
N HIS A 227 20.44 -2.87 9.05
CA HIS A 227 20.76 -1.46 8.85
C HIS A 227 20.37 -0.92 7.45
N LYS A 228 20.32 -1.79 6.42
CA LYS A 228 19.92 -1.38 5.07
C LYS A 228 18.43 -1.03 4.98
N GLY A 229 17.55 -1.90 5.49
CA GLY A 229 16.11 -1.59 5.52
C GLY A 229 15.77 -0.43 6.44
N TYR A 230 16.54 -0.26 7.54
CA TYR A 230 16.45 0.96 8.35
C TYR A 230 16.76 2.21 7.52
N ALA A 231 17.91 2.24 6.81
CA ALA A 231 18.31 3.38 6.00
C ALA A 231 17.29 3.69 4.90
N ILE A 232 16.75 2.66 4.22
CA ILE A 232 15.68 2.83 3.24
C ILE A 232 14.44 3.45 3.90
N SER A 233 14.00 2.90 5.05
CA SER A 233 12.81 3.40 5.75
C SER A 233 12.98 4.85 6.23
N PHE A 234 14.16 5.20 6.73
CA PHE A 234 14.49 6.58 7.10
C PHE A 234 14.37 7.53 5.91
N MET A 235 14.89 7.14 4.73
CA MET A 235 14.76 7.95 3.52
C MET A 235 13.32 8.10 3.04
N MET A 236 12.46 7.11 3.26
CA MET A 236 11.02 7.25 2.96
C MET A 236 10.33 8.25 3.88
N ASP A 237 10.76 8.39 5.14
CA ASP A 237 10.32 9.49 6.02
C ASP A 237 10.83 10.85 5.52
N VAL A 238 12.05 10.91 4.97
CA VAL A 238 12.58 12.13 4.34
C VAL A 238 11.74 12.52 3.12
N LEU A 239 11.49 11.58 2.20
CA LEU A 239 10.76 11.84 0.95
C LEU A 239 9.28 12.12 1.16
N SER A 240 8.65 11.41 2.09
CA SER A 240 7.19 11.43 2.22
C SER A 240 6.71 12.27 3.41
N GLY A 241 7.53 12.44 4.45
CA GLY A 241 7.24 13.30 5.60
C GLY A 241 7.92 14.65 5.50
N VAL A 242 9.26 14.66 5.53
CA VAL A 242 10.05 15.90 5.65
C VAL A 242 9.92 16.78 4.39
N LEU A 243 10.13 16.22 3.20
CA LEU A 243 10.09 16.93 1.93
C LEU A 243 8.69 17.50 1.64
N THR A 244 7.64 16.73 1.93
CA THR A 244 6.25 17.13 1.67
C THR A 244 5.73 18.15 2.69
N GLY A 245 6.41 18.29 3.84
CA GLY A 245 5.93 19.07 4.98
C GLY A 245 4.89 18.35 5.84
N SER A 246 4.67 17.04 5.64
CA SER A 246 3.84 16.19 6.50
C SER A 246 4.51 15.85 7.84
N GLN A 247 3.77 15.16 8.71
CA GLN A 247 4.36 14.56 9.89
C GLN A 247 5.36 13.45 9.49
N HIS A 248 6.26 13.13 10.41
CA HIS A 248 7.28 12.08 10.23
C HIS A 248 7.53 11.39 11.56
N SER A 249 8.09 10.17 11.49
CA SER A 249 8.42 9.39 12.69
C SER A 249 7.22 9.25 13.64
N THR A 250 7.38 9.55 14.93
CA THR A 250 6.35 9.35 15.97
C THR A 250 5.13 10.26 15.87
N LYS A 251 5.11 11.19 14.92
CA LYS A 251 3.99 12.10 14.70
C LYS A 251 3.01 11.61 13.63
N VAL A 252 3.30 10.48 12.97
CA VAL A 252 2.38 9.83 12.03
C VAL A 252 1.51 8.84 12.79
N HIS A 253 0.19 8.90 12.58
CA HIS A 253 -0.79 8.05 13.22
C HIS A 253 -1.35 7.01 12.24
N GLY A 254 -1.41 5.76 12.70
CA GLY A 254 -1.85 4.64 11.87
C GLY A 254 -3.38 4.55 11.77
N PRO A 255 -3.91 3.89 10.73
CA PRO A 255 -5.36 3.84 10.50
C PRO A 255 -6.14 3.02 11.54
N TYR A 256 -5.47 2.25 12.39
CA TYR A 256 -6.09 1.44 13.43
C TYR A 256 -6.57 2.27 14.64
N ASP A 257 -5.97 3.45 14.87
CA ASP A 257 -6.45 4.42 15.85
C ASP A 257 -7.44 5.36 15.14
N PRO A 258 -8.72 5.40 15.54
CA PRO A 258 -9.72 6.18 14.81
C PRO A 258 -9.61 7.69 15.05
N THR A 259 -8.96 8.16 16.13
CA THR A 259 -9.15 9.53 16.61
C THR A 259 -8.17 10.57 16.03
N PRO A 260 -6.84 10.34 16.04
CA PRO A 260 -5.90 11.35 15.59
C PRO A 260 -5.83 11.42 14.06
N PRO A 261 -5.68 12.62 13.46
CA PRO A 261 -5.40 12.77 12.04
C PRO A 261 -4.16 11.95 11.64
N GLY A 262 -4.13 11.44 10.40
CA GLY A 262 -3.09 10.50 9.97
C GLY A 262 -1.71 11.13 9.93
N GLY A 263 -1.61 12.32 9.33
CA GLY A 263 -0.35 13.06 9.22
C GLY A 263 0.67 12.46 8.25
N ALA A 264 0.31 11.40 7.53
CA ALA A 264 1.17 10.79 6.52
C ALA A 264 1.35 11.75 5.34
N GLY A 265 2.48 11.67 4.66
CA GLY A 265 2.63 12.28 3.34
C GLY A 265 3.12 11.26 2.32
N HIS A 266 3.05 11.65 1.05
CA HIS A 266 3.35 10.80 -0.09
C HIS A 266 4.17 11.56 -1.13
N LEU A 267 5.01 10.84 -1.87
CA LEU A 267 5.66 11.36 -3.06
C LEU A 267 5.38 10.41 -4.21
N PHE A 268 4.73 10.92 -5.26
CA PHE A 268 4.50 10.19 -6.51
C PHE A 268 5.41 10.76 -7.60
N ILE A 269 6.17 9.91 -8.28
CA ILE A 269 7.00 10.26 -9.43
C ILE A 269 6.53 9.43 -10.62
N ALA A 270 6.36 10.06 -11.77
CA ALA A 270 6.14 9.41 -13.06
C ALA A 270 7.22 9.85 -14.05
N LEU A 271 7.77 8.90 -14.79
CA LEU A 271 8.75 9.09 -15.85
C LEU A 271 8.11 8.59 -17.14
N ASP A 272 7.89 9.47 -18.12
CA ASP A 272 7.33 9.08 -19.41
C ASP A 272 8.36 8.26 -20.17
N VAL A 273 8.07 6.99 -20.46
CA VAL A 273 8.99 6.11 -21.20
C VAL A 273 9.37 6.71 -22.55
N ALA A 274 8.41 7.33 -23.26
CA ALA A 274 8.61 7.90 -24.58
C ALA A 274 9.59 9.09 -24.59
N ALA A 275 9.79 9.74 -23.44
CA ALA A 275 10.78 10.81 -23.27
C ALA A 275 12.22 10.30 -23.19
N PHE A 276 12.43 9.02 -22.86
CA PHE A 276 13.77 8.41 -22.74
C PHE A 276 14.14 7.53 -23.93
N ARG A 277 13.19 6.77 -24.47
CA ARG A 277 13.38 5.88 -25.62
C ARG A 277 12.06 5.49 -26.26
N ASP A 278 12.11 4.87 -27.44
CA ASP A 278 10.92 4.31 -28.06
C ASP A 278 10.20 3.31 -27.11
N PRO A 279 8.88 3.42 -26.91
CA PRO A 279 8.14 2.55 -26.00
C PRO A 279 8.18 1.06 -26.36
N GLN A 280 8.22 0.70 -27.65
CA GLN A 280 8.31 -0.69 -28.07
C GLN A 280 9.70 -1.25 -27.75
N ASP A 281 10.74 -0.48 -28.02
CA ASP A 281 12.11 -0.86 -27.66
C ASP A 281 12.30 -1.02 -26.13
N PHE A 282 11.61 -0.20 -25.33
CA PHE A 282 11.59 -0.35 -23.87
C PHE A 282 10.92 -1.66 -23.44
N ASP A 283 9.72 -1.92 -23.98
CA ASP A 283 8.91 -3.10 -23.66
C ASP A 283 9.61 -4.41 -24.07
N ASP A 284 10.27 -4.42 -25.23
CA ASP A 284 11.06 -5.56 -25.69
C ASP A 284 12.30 -5.78 -24.81
N ALA A 285 13.01 -4.72 -24.43
CA ALA A 285 14.16 -4.83 -23.53
C ALA A 285 13.76 -5.31 -22.12
N LEU A 286 12.61 -4.86 -21.59
CA LEU A 286 12.12 -5.35 -20.29
C LEU A 286 11.62 -6.79 -20.39
N SER A 287 11.00 -7.18 -21.50
CA SER A 287 10.61 -8.56 -21.78
C SER A 287 11.82 -9.49 -21.84
N ASP A 288 12.91 -9.03 -22.46
CA ASP A 288 14.19 -9.75 -22.52
C ASP A 288 14.79 -9.94 -21.12
N LEU A 289 14.85 -8.87 -20.32
CA LEU A 289 15.28 -8.96 -18.91
C LEU A 289 14.47 -9.98 -18.11
N VAL A 290 13.13 -9.99 -18.28
CA VAL A 290 12.27 -10.99 -17.65
C VAL A 290 12.62 -12.40 -18.14
N GLY A 291 12.85 -12.57 -19.44
CA GLY A 291 13.30 -13.83 -20.05
C GLY A 291 14.61 -14.33 -19.45
N GLU A 292 15.62 -13.47 -19.36
CA GLU A 292 16.92 -13.78 -18.76
C GLU A 292 16.77 -14.24 -17.31
N VAL A 293 16.08 -13.45 -16.47
CA VAL A 293 15.85 -13.78 -15.05
C VAL A 293 15.13 -15.13 -14.91
N LYS A 294 14.05 -15.34 -15.67
CA LYS A 294 13.27 -16.60 -15.61
C LYS A 294 14.02 -17.82 -16.15
N SER A 295 14.98 -17.61 -17.05
CA SER A 295 15.80 -18.69 -17.62
C SER A 295 16.95 -19.13 -16.71
N THR A 296 17.19 -18.41 -15.61
CA THR A 296 18.29 -18.70 -14.69
C THR A 296 18.16 -20.12 -14.09
N PRO A 297 19.26 -20.92 -14.03
CA PRO A 297 19.25 -22.21 -13.35
C PRO A 297 18.73 -22.09 -11.91
N LYS A 298 17.73 -22.91 -11.59
CA LYS A 298 17.03 -22.85 -10.30
C LYS A 298 17.95 -23.34 -9.18
N ALA A 299 17.88 -22.67 -8.03
CA ALA A 299 18.52 -23.14 -6.82
C ALA A 299 17.88 -24.44 -6.31
N GLN A 300 18.56 -25.14 -5.39
CA GLN A 300 18.01 -26.33 -4.75
C GLN A 300 16.64 -26.04 -4.13
N ASN A 301 15.69 -26.97 -4.31
CA ASN A 301 14.30 -26.86 -3.82
C ASN A 301 13.52 -25.65 -4.35
N THR A 302 13.91 -25.08 -5.50
CA THR A 302 13.18 -23.98 -6.16
C THR A 302 12.50 -24.50 -7.43
N GLU A 303 11.17 -24.41 -7.49
CA GLU A 303 10.38 -24.86 -8.65
C GLU A 303 10.33 -23.82 -9.77
N GLU A 304 10.32 -22.53 -9.43
CA GLU A 304 10.18 -21.44 -10.38
C GLU A 304 10.82 -20.14 -9.85
N ILE A 305 11.33 -19.32 -10.77
CA ILE A 305 11.79 -17.94 -10.51
C ILE A 305 10.71 -16.98 -11.02
N PHE A 306 10.38 -15.99 -10.19
CA PHE A 306 9.38 -14.97 -10.48
C PHE A 306 10.06 -13.61 -10.69
N TYR A 307 9.56 -12.83 -11.65
CA TYR A 307 9.87 -11.39 -11.67
C TYR A 307 8.91 -10.63 -10.74
N PRO A 308 9.29 -9.42 -10.26
CA PRO A 308 8.43 -8.63 -9.38
C PRO A 308 7.07 -8.32 -10.04
N GLY A 309 5.97 -8.67 -9.36
CA GLY A 309 4.60 -8.51 -9.83
C GLY A 309 3.96 -9.77 -10.43
N GLU A 310 4.76 -10.80 -10.74
CA GLU A 310 4.23 -12.01 -11.39
C GLU A 310 3.27 -12.79 -10.48
N LEU A 311 3.57 -12.85 -9.18
CA LEU A 311 2.72 -13.55 -8.20
C LEU A 311 1.36 -12.84 -8.06
N GLU A 312 1.36 -11.52 -8.04
CA GLU A 312 0.18 -10.67 -8.00
C GLU A 312 -0.66 -10.86 -9.26
N ASP A 313 -0.05 -10.96 -10.44
CA ASP A 313 -0.76 -11.22 -11.71
C ASP A 313 -1.39 -12.62 -11.75
N ARG A 314 -0.72 -13.63 -11.18
CA ARG A 314 -1.28 -14.98 -11.02
C ARG A 314 -2.44 -15.00 -10.04
N ALA A 315 -2.28 -14.33 -8.90
CA ALA A 315 -3.32 -14.19 -7.90
C ALA A 315 -4.54 -13.48 -8.48
N HIS A 316 -4.33 -12.39 -9.22
CA HIS A 316 -5.40 -11.64 -9.87
C HIS A 316 -6.19 -12.53 -10.83
N ARG A 317 -5.53 -13.22 -11.76
CA ARG A 317 -6.20 -14.16 -12.69
C ARG A 317 -6.99 -15.24 -11.95
N LYS A 318 -6.41 -15.84 -10.90
CA LYS A 318 -7.06 -16.87 -10.10
C LYS A 318 -8.30 -16.32 -9.39
N ASN A 319 -8.15 -15.22 -8.65
CA ASN A 319 -9.17 -14.65 -7.78
C ASN A 319 -10.29 -13.95 -8.58
N SER A 320 -9.96 -13.37 -9.75
CA SER A 320 -10.97 -12.85 -10.68
C SER A 320 -11.85 -13.97 -11.25
N ALA A 321 -11.28 -15.15 -11.51
CA ALA A 321 -12.03 -16.29 -12.05
C ALA A 321 -12.84 -17.07 -11.00
N HIS A 322 -12.30 -17.21 -9.77
CA HIS A 322 -12.88 -18.07 -8.74
C HIS A 322 -13.54 -17.30 -7.59
N GLY A 323 -13.44 -15.97 -7.56
CA GLY A 323 -13.82 -15.14 -6.43
C GLY A 323 -12.70 -14.96 -5.42
N ILE A 324 -12.90 -14.01 -4.50
CA ILE A 324 -11.99 -13.67 -3.42
C ILE A 324 -12.36 -14.50 -2.19
N SER A 325 -11.40 -15.22 -1.62
CA SER A 325 -11.60 -15.92 -0.35
C SER A 325 -11.35 -14.98 0.83
N LEU A 326 -12.37 -14.74 1.64
CA LEU A 326 -12.31 -13.90 2.83
C LEU A 326 -12.46 -14.75 4.09
N PRO A 327 -11.72 -14.46 5.18
CA PRO A 327 -12.01 -15.04 6.48
C PRO A 327 -13.46 -14.72 6.88
N GLU A 328 -14.18 -15.69 7.44
CA GLU A 328 -15.59 -15.52 7.82
C GLU A 328 -15.80 -14.30 8.74
N LYS A 329 -14.85 -14.06 9.66
CA LYS A 329 -14.83 -12.88 10.53
C LYS A 329 -14.82 -11.57 9.74
N THR A 330 -14.00 -11.47 8.71
CA THR A 330 -13.92 -10.27 7.86
C THR A 330 -15.23 -10.05 7.12
N TRP A 331 -15.86 -11.13 6.63
CA TRP A 331 -17.17 -11.04 5.99
C TRP A 331 -18.26 -10.56 6.97
N MET A 332 -18.30 -11.11 8.18
CA MET A 332 -19.23 -10.67 9.22
C MET A 332 -19.06 -9.19 9.56
N GLU A 333 -17.81 -8.72 9.77
CA GLU A 333 -17.54 -7.30 10.05
C GLU A 333 -18.01 -6.38 8.90
N LEU A 334 -17.92 -6.82 7.64
CA LEU A 334 -18.45 -6.06 6.50
C LEU A 334 -19.98 -6.02 6.48
N GLN A 335 -20.65 -7.13 6.83
CA GLN A 335 -22.11 -7.19 6.93
C GLN A 335 -22.64 -6.31 8.07
N GLU A 336 -21.98 -6.33 9.23
CA GLU A 336 -22.28 -5.44 10.35
C GLU A 336 -22.15 -3.98 9.92
N LEU A 337 -21.04 -3.63 9.27
CA LEU A 337 -20.80 -2.27 8.78
C LEU A 337 -21.86 -1.83 7.74
N ALA A 338 -22.32 -2.75 6.88
CA ALA A 338 -23.41 -2.48 5.94
C ALA A 338 -24.73 -2.19 6.66
N ILE A 339 -25.08 -2.97 7.69
CA ILE A 339 -26.28 -2.76 8.50
C ILE A 339 -26.23 -1.43 9.24
N GLU A 340 -25.10 -1.12 9.88
CA GLU A 340 -24.87 0.14 10.60
C GLU A 340 -25.02 1.37 9.69
N ASN A 341 -24.63 1.25 8.41
CA ASN A 341 -24.72 2.31 7.43
C ASN A 341 -25.99 2.24 6.55
N HIS A 342 -26.97 1.41 6.91
CA HIS A 342 -28.24 1.24 6.18
C HIS A 342 -28.07 0.89 4.69
N VAL A 343 -27.09 0.04 4.39
CA VAL A 343 -26.87 -0.56 3.06
C VAL A 343 -27.65 -1.87 2.97
N VAL A 344 -28.42 -2.05 1.90
CA VAL A 344 -29.16 -3.29 1.66
C VAL A 344 -28.19 -4.33 1.12
N THR A 345 -27.93 -5.40 1.89
CA THR A 345 -27.12 -6.53 1.41
C THR A 345 -28.02 -7.54 0.70
N HIS A 346 -27.73 -7.81 -0.57
CA HIS A 346 -28.34 -8.94 -1.27
C HIS A 346 -27.50 -10.18 -0.97
N ARG A 347 -28.15 -11.23 -0.45
CA ARG A 347 -27.52 -12.51 -0.10
C ARG A 347 -26.91 -13.22 -1.30
#